data_AF-A0A560KB02-F1
#
_entry.id   AF-A0A560KB02-F1
#
_cell.length_a   1.000
_cell.length_b   1.000
_cell.length_c   1.000
_cell.angle_alpha   90.00
_cell.angle_beta   90.00
_cell.angle_gamma   90.00
#
_symmetry.space_group_name_H-M   'P 1'
#
loop_
_entity.id
_entity.type
_entity.pdbx_description
1 polymer ?
#
loop_
_entity_poly.entity_id
_entity_poly.type
_entity_poly.pdbx_seq_one_letter_code
_entity_poly.pdbx_strand_id
1 'polypeptide(L)'
;MTGKPGDTMPISFKRLADGSFVRVFPDGRTEPYTLPQPDFQALDGLSDDEVTAAAEADPDAVPMTDEEFSRGLVAGQVARIRKATGLSQDKFANRYGIPVGTLRDWEQGRARPDGPTLSYLKVIAAMPDQVAQVLKAG
;
A
#
# COMPACT_ATOMS: atom_id res chain seq x y z
N MET A 1 -40.11 0.84 11.01
CA MET A 1 -39.02 0.25 10.21
C MET A 1 -39.65 -0.70 9.21
N THR A 2 -39.89 -0.26 7.97
CA THR A 2 -40.48 -1.09 6.91
C THR A 2 -39.76 -0.77 5.60
N GLY A 3 -38.60 -1.40 5.39
CA GLY A 3 -37.90 -1.40 4.11
C GLY A 3 -38.68 -2.24 3.09
N LYS A 4 -38.82 -1.74 1.87
CA LYS A 4 -39.51 -2.46 0.79
C LYS A 4 -38.70 -3.72 0.41
N PRO A 5 -39.35 -4.80 -0.07
CA PRO A 5 -38.65 -5.96 -0.61
C PRO A 5 -37.89 -5.54 -1.88
N GLY A 6 -36.56 -5.38 -1.76
CA GLY A 6 -35.68 -4.87 -2.82
C GLY A 6 -34.36 -4.24 -2.33
N ASP A 7 -34.25 -3.94 -1.04
CA ASP A 7 -33.13 -3.18 -0.44
C ASP A 7 -31.89 -4.00 -0.02
N THR A 8 -31.69 -5.22 -0.54
CA THR A 8 -30.48 -5.98 -0.19
C THR A 8 -29.27 -5.37 -0.90
N MET A 9 -28.38 -4.71 -0.17
CA MET A 9 -27.12 -4.16 -0.70
C MET A 9 -26.20 -5.28 -1.23
N PRO A 10 -25.45 -5.05 -2.32
CA PRO A 10 -24.47 -6.00 -2.80
C PRO A 10 -23.29 -6.12 -1.82
N ILE A 11 -22.70 -7.31 -1.74
CA ILE A 11 -21.50 -7.60 -0.93
C ILE A 11 -20.20 -7.36 -1.71
N SER A 12 -20.25 -7.37 -3.04
CA SER A 12 -19.08 -7.08 -3.89
C SER A 12 -19.47 -6.70 -5.31
N PHE A 13 -18.56 -6.01 -6.00
CA PHE A 13 -18.60 -5.80 -7.44
C PHE A 13 -17.45 -6.59 -8.07
N LYS A 14 -17.74 -7.37 -9.12
CA LYS A 14 -16.75 -8.21 -9.79
C LYS A 14 -16.68 -7.87 -11.27
N ARG A 15 -15.46 -7.84 -11.81
CA ARG A 15 -15.20 -7.81 -13.25
C ARG A 15 -15.15 -9.25 -13.78
N LEU A 16 -15.90 -9.55 -14.82
CA LEU A 16 -15.93 -10.85 -15.51
C LEU A 16 -14.83 -10.92 -16.57
N ALA A 17 -14.57 -12.14 -17.09
CA ALA A 17 -13.52 -12.38 -18.08
C ALA A 17 -13.75 -11.64 -19.42
N ASP A 18 -15.01 -11.38 -19.77
CA ASP A 18 -15.39 -10.57 -20.94
C ASP A 18 -15.28 -9.06 -20.71
N GLY A 19 -14.85 -8.64 -19.51
CA GLY A 19 -14.70 -7.25 -19.12
C GLY A 19 -15.96 -6.58 -18.58
N SER A 20 -17.11 -7.25 -18.59
CA SER A 20 -18.35 -6.74 -17.98
C SER A 20 -18.26 -6.77 -16.45
N PHE A 21 -19.13 -6.02 -15.78
CA PHE A 21 -19.17 -5.98 -14.32
C PHE A 21 -20.50 -6.52 -13.80
N VAL A 22 -20.45 -7.16 -12.64
CA VAL A 22 -21.63 -7.62 -11.91
C VAL A 22 -21.57 -7.19 -10.45
N ARG A 23 -22.74 -6.92 -9.86
CA ARG A 23 -22.91 -6.81 -8.41
C ARG A 23 -23.34 -8.16 -7.84
N VAL A 24 -22.69 -8.61 -6.77
CA VAL A 24 -22.94 -9.90 -6.11
C VAL A 24 -23.69 -9.65 -4.80
N PHE A 25 -24.79 -10.35 -4.60
CA PHE A 25 -25.64 -10.24 -3.42
C PHE A 25 -25.33 -11.34 -2.39
N PRO A 26 -25.70 -11.15 -1.11
CA PRO A 26 -25.47 -12.14 -0.05
C PRO A 26 -26.04 -13.55 -0.33
N ASP A 27 -27.11 -13.64 -1.10
CA ASP A 27 -27.80 -14.88 -1.50
C ASP A 27 -27.14 -15.59 -2.69
N GLY A 28 -26.04 -15.06 -3.20
CA GLY A 28 -25.32 -15.58 -4.36
C GLY A 28 -25.89 -15.12 -5.71
N ARG A 29 -26.98 -14.34 -5.72
CA ARG A 29 -27.49 -13.70 -6.94
C ARG A 29 -26.45 -12.74 -7.50
N THR A 30 -26.36 -12.67 -8.81
CA THR A 30 -25.57 -11.66 -9.51
C THR A 30 -26.46 -10.85 -10.46
N GLU A 31 -26.16 -9.56 -10.58
CA GLU A 31 -26.82 -8.70 -11.56
C GLU A 31 -25.79 -7.90 -12.34
N PRO A 32 -26.04 -7.61 -13.63
CA PRO A 32 -25.20 -6.70 -14.40
C PRO A 32 -25.05 -5.35 -13.70
N TYR A 33 -23.82 -4.86 -13.67
CA TYR A 33 -23.49 -3.54 -13.16
C TYR A 33 -22.76 -2.77 -14.25
N THR A 34 -23.26 -1.58 -14.57
CA THR A 34 -22.56 -0.65 -15.46
C THR A 34 -21.83 0.33 -14.57
N LEU A 35 -20.50 0.40 -14.72
CA LEU A 35 -19.74 1.43 -14.04
C LEU A 35 -20.23 2.80 -14.50
N PRO A 36 -20.48 3.75 -13.59
CA PRO A 36 -20.72 5.12 -14.00
C PRO A 36 -19.52 5.61 -14.79
N GLN A 37 -19.76 6.16 -15.97
CA GLN A 37 -18.71 6.75 -16.79
C GLN A 37 -18.46 8.17 -16.29
N PRO A 38 -17.24 8.50 -15.84
CA PRO A 38 -16.92 9.88 -15.45
C PRO A 38 -17.07 10.81 -16.64
N ASP A 39 -17.59 12.01 -16.40
CA ASP A 39 -17.50 13.10 -17.37
C ASP A 39 -16.11 13.72 -17.29
N PHE A 40 -15.17 13.15 -18.04
CA PHE A 40 -13.78 13.61 -18.05
C PHE A 40 -13.64 15.04 -18.56
N GLN A 41 -14.51 15.50 -19.47
CA GLN A 41 -14.47 16.88 -19.96
C GLN A 41 -14.85 17.86 -18.84
N ALA A 42 -15.86 17.52 -18.03
CA ALA A 42 -16.20 18.31 -16.86
C ALA A 42 -15.10 18.28 -15.80
N LEU A 43 -14.47 17.13 -15.57
CA LEU A 43 -13.36 17.00 -14.60
C LEU A 43 -12.13 17.82 -15.02
N ASP A 44 -11.76 17.79 -16.30
CA ASP A 44 -10.65 18.57 -16.84
C ASP A 44 -10.89 20.09 -16.79
N GLY A 45 -12.17 20.50 -16.70
CA GLY A 45 -12.58 21.90 -16.57
C GLY A 45 -12.60 22.43 -15.13
N LEU A 46 -12.37 21.58 -14.12
CA LEU A 46 -12.34 22.00 -12.71
C LEU A 46 -11.10 22.84 -12.44
N SER A 47 -11.28 23.93 -11.71
CA SER A 47 -10.16 24.72 -11.19
C SER A 47 -9.48 24.02 -10.00
N ASP A 48 -8.22 24.37 -9.73
CA ASP A 48 -7.46 23.85 -8.59
C ASP A 48 -8.18 24.09 -7.25
N ASP A 49 -8.87 25.23 -7.10
CA ASP A 49 -9.65 25.58 -5.91
C ASP A 49 -10.88 24.67 -5.75
N GLU A 50 -11.59 24.37 -6.84
CA GLU A 50 -12.74 23.46 -6.83
C GLU A 50 -12.31 22.02 -6.53
N VAL A 51 -11.17 21.58 -7.11
CA VAL A 51 -10.58 20.27 -6.81
C VAL A 51 -10.20 20.18 -5.33
N THR A 52 -9.56 21.22 -4.78
CA THR A 52 -9.16 21.26 -3.37
C THR A 52 -10.38 21.23 -2.45
N ALA A 53 -11.39 22.07 -2.71
CA ALA A 53 -12.62 22.11 -1.92
C ALA A 53 -13.38 20.77 -1.96
N ALA A 54 -13.42 20.11 -3.11
CA ALA A 54 -14.04 18.79 -3.25
C ALA A 54 -13.27 17.71 -2.45
N ALA A 55 -11.94 17.73 -2.49
CA ALA A 55 -11.10 16.83 -1.70
C ALA A 55 -11.27 17.06 -0.19
N GLU A 56 -11.31 18.32 0.26
CA GLU A 56 -11.53 18.67 1.67
C GLU A 56 -12.92 18.26 2.19
N ALA A 57 -13.92 18.23 1.31
CA ALA A 57 -15.29 17.84 1.65
C ALA A 57 -15.50 16.31 1.66
N ASP A 58 -14.60 15.52 1.06
CA ASP A 58 -14.71 14.06 0.98
C ASP A 58 -14.22 13.40 2.29
N PRO A 59 -15.10 12.70 3.05
CA PRO A 59 -14.71 12.02 4.29
C PRO A 59 -13.65 10.93 4.10
N ASP A 60 -13.53 10.35 2.91
CA ASP A 60 -12.55 9.30 2.61
C ASP A 60 -11.20 9.91 2.14
N ALA A 61 -11.15 11.21 1.84
CA ALA A 61 -9.96 11.92 1.40
C ALA A 61 -9.22 12.63 2.55
N VAL A 62 -9.13 11.97 3.72
CA VAL A 62 -8.39 12.52 4.87
C VAL A 62 -6.88 12.56 4.59
N PRO A 63 -6.20 13.68 4.90
CA PRO A 63 -4.75 13.74 4.79
C PRO A 63 -4.11 12.77 5.79
N MET A 64 -3.00 12.15 5.39
CA MET A 64 -2.19 11.32 6.28
C MET A 64 -1.68 12.17 7.44
N THR A 65 -1.65 11.60 8.64
CA THR A 65 -0.93 12.20 9.76
C THR A 65 0.58 12.21 9.50
N ASP A 66 1.31 13.13 10.13
CA ASP A 66 2.79 13.18 10.05
C ASP A 66 3.43 11.83 10.42
N GLU A 67 2.83 11.12 11.38
CA GLU A 67 3.32 9.82 11.81
C GLU A 67 3.12 8.76 10.73
N GLU A 68 1.94 8.68 10.12
CA GLU A 68 1.67 7.73 9.02
C GLU A 68 2.56 8.02 7.82
N PHE A 69 2.74 9.29 7.49
CA PHE A 69 3.66 9.72 6.44
C PHE A 69 5.10 9.31 6.77
N SER A 70 5.56 9.54 8.00
CA SER A 70 6.87 9.12 8.47
C SER A 70 7.07 7.60 8.40
N ARG A 71 6.07 6.80 8.78
CA ARG A 71 6.12 5.34 8.67
C ARG A 71 6.29 4.89 7.21
N GLY A 72 5.54 5.48 6.28
CA GLY A 72 5.67 5.22 4.85
C GLY A 72 7.06 5.56 4.30
N LEU A 73 7.62 6.71 4.69
CA LEU A 73 8.97 7.11 4.30
C LEU A 73 10.03 6.13 4.80
N VAL A 74 9.94 5.71 6.06
CA VAL A 74 10.88 4.73 6.65
C VAL A 74 10.76 3.39 5.95
N ALA A 75 9.54 2.88 5.75
CA ALA A 75 9.29 1.62 5.04
C ALA A 75 9.90 1.63 3.61
N GLY A 76 9.65 2.73 2.87
CA GLY A 76 10.23 2.94 1.55
C GLY A 76 11.75 3.06 1.56
N GLN A 77 12.35 3.63 2.60
CA GLN A 77 13.81 3.66 2.78
C GLN A 77 14.39 2.25 2.98
N VAL A 78 13.80 1.43 3.85
CA VAL A 78 14.25 0.04 4.08
C VAL A 78 14.19 -0.76 2.77
N ALA A 79 13.06 -0.67 2.07
CA ALA A 79 12.87 -1.37 0.79
C ALA A 79 13.89 -0.91 -0.27
N ARG A 80 14.21 0.38 -0.33
CA ARG A 80 15.24 0.92 -1.25
C ARG A 80 16.63 0.39 -0.94
N ILE A 81 17.02 0.36 0.34
CA ILE A 81 18.33 -0.18 0.76
C ILE A 81 18.46 -1.64 0.31
N ARG A 82 17.44 -2.48 0.56
CA ARG A 82 17.46 -3.86 0.07
C ARG A 82 17.54 -3.92 -1.45
N LYS A 83 16.65 -3.20 -2.16
CA LYS A 83 16.59 -3.26 -3.63
C LYS A 83 17.92 -2.85 -4.26
N ALA A 84 18.65 -1.90 -3.67
CA ALA A 84 19.97 -1.50 -4.15
C ALA A 84 21.02 -2.63 -4.11
N THR A 85 20.84 -3.63 -3.24
CA THR A 85 21.70 -4.83 -3.21
C THR A 85 21.34 -5.89 -4.27
N GLY A 86 20.21 -5.74 -4.98
CA GLY A 86 19.71 -6.74 -5.93
C GLY A 86 19.16 -8.02 -5.29
N LEU A 87 19.01 -8.07 -3.97
CA LEU A 87 18.56 -9.26 -3.25
C LEU A 87 17.04 -9.29 -3.04
N SER A 88 16.47 -10.51 -3.06
CA SER A 88 15.11 -10.74 -2.56
C SER A 88 15.05 -10.49 -1.04
N GLN A 89 13.84 -10.35 -0.48
CA GLN A 89 13.67 -10.20 0.96
C GLN A 89 14.35 -11.33 1.75
N ASP A 90 14.14 -12.59 1.37
CA ASP A 90 14.74 -13.73 2.07
C ASP A 90 16.28 -13.74 1.98
N LYS A 91 16.84 -13.39 0.81
CA LYS A 91 18.30 -13.34 0.63
C LYS A 91 18.93 -12.19 1.41
N PHE A 92 18.28 -11.03 1.45
CA PHE A 92 18.74 -9.88 2.22
C PHE A 92 18.67 -10.16 3.72
N ALA A 93 17.52 -10.66 4.17
CA ALA A 93 17.27 -11.10 5.55
C ALA A 93 18.36 -12.08 6.02
N ASN A 94 18.60 -13.14 5.25
CA ASN A 94 19.62 -14.13 5.59
C ASN A 94 21.04 -13.55 5.57
N ARG A 95 21.39 -12.75 4.56
CA ARG A 95 22.74 -12.18 4.42
C ARG A 95 23.12 -11.23 5.57
N TYR A 96 22.14 -10.50 6.10
CA TYR A 96 22.36 -9.45 7.10
C TYR A 96 21.82 -9.79 8.48
N GLY A 97 21.44 -11.05 8.73
CA GLY A 97 20.98 -11.51 10.04
C GLY A 97 19.68 -10.85 10.51
N ILE A 98 18.79 -10.48 9.60
CA ILE A 98 17.49 -9.87 9.90
C ILE A 98 16.40 -10.93 9.71
N PRO A 99 15.51 -11.20 10.67
CA PRO A 99 14.39 -12.10 10.45
C PRO A 99 13.50 -11.61 9.30
N VAL A 100 13.16 -12.49 8.36
CA VAL A 100 12.44 -12.07 7.14
C VAL A 100 11.05 -11.49 7.44
N GLY A 101 10.36 -12.00 8.47
CA GLY A 101 9.08 -11.45 8.92
C GLY A 101 9.23 -10.00 9.37
N THR A 102 10.26 -9.73 10.19
CA THR A 102 10.60 -8.39 10.65
C THR A 102 10.95 -7.45 9.49
N LEU A 103 11.74 -7.90 8.52
CA LEU A 103 12.02 -7.12 7.31
C LEU A 103 10.75 -6.80 6.51
N ARG A 104 9.80 -7.73 6.42
CA ARG A 104 8.51 -7.49 5.75
C ARG A 104 7.67 -6.46 6.49
N ASP A 105 7.60 -6.54 7.81
CA ASP A 105 6.90 -5.53 8.63
C ASP A 105 7.54 -4.15 8.47
N TRP A 106 8.89 -4.13 8.45
CA TRP A 106 9.81 -3.19 7.82
C TRP A 106 9.24 -2.46 6.60
N GLU A 107 9.35 -3.17 5.48
CA GLU A 107 9.08 -2.64 4.14
C GLU A 107 7.60 -2.34 3.88
N GLN A 108 6.69 -2.84 4.72
CA GLN A 108 5.25 -2.63 4.63
C GLN A 108 4.74 -1.59 5.62
N GLY A 109 5.61 -0.99 6.45
CA GLY A 109 5.26 0.05 7.40
C GLY A 109 4.40 -0.43 8.58
N ARG A 110 4.30 -1.75 8.78
CA ARG A 110 3.59 -2.34 9.94
C ARG A 110 4.36 -2.19 11.24
N ALA A 111 5.68 -2.03 11.15
CA ALA A 111 6.54 -1.75 12.29
C ALA A 111 7.64 -0.77 11.87
N ARG A 112 8.25 -0.10 12.86
CA ARG A 112 9.39 0.79 12.64
C ARG A 112 10.67 0.13 13.17
N PRO A 113 11.79 0.13 12.41
CA PRO A 113 13.06 -0.29 12.96
C PRO A 113 13.50 0.67 14.06
N ASP A 114 14.13 0.14 15.10
CA ASP A 114 14.68 0.97 16.18
C ASP A 114 15.94 1.74 15.74
N GLY A 115 16.44 2.61 16.61
CA GLY A 115 17.60 3.47 16.32
C GLY A 115 18.87 2.70 15.89
N PRO A 116 19.28 1.64 16.62
CA PRO A 116 20.40 0.80 16.22
C PRO A 116 20.19 0.10 14.88
N THR A 117 18.99 -0.44 14.62
CA THR A 117 18.69 -1.10 13.34
C THR A 117 18.73 -0.11 12.18
N LEU A 118 18.23 1.10 12.35
CA LEU A 118 18.35 2.15 11.32
C LEU A 118 19.82 2.49 11.04
N SER A 119 20.65 2.57 12.08
CA SER A 119 22.09 2.77 11.92
C SER A 119 22.73 1.60 11.17
N TYR A 120 22.37 0.37 11.50
CA TYR A 120 22.84 -0.83 10.83
C TYR A 120 22.45 -0.87 9.34
N LEU A 121 21.19 -0.55 9.01
CA LEU A 121 20.71 -0.45 7.63
C LEU A 121 21.46 0.63 6.84
N LYS A 122 21.80 1.77 7.46
CA LYS A 122 22.65 2.80 6.84
C LYS A 122 24.05 2.28 6.52
N VAL A 123 24.64 1.49 7.43
CA VAL A 123 25.95 0.86 7.19
C VAL A 123 25.86 -0.14 6.03
N ILE A 124 24.82 -0.99 5.99
CA ILE A 124 24.58 -1.89 4.85
C ILE A 124 24.47 -1.11 3.55
N ALA A 125 23.74 0.01 3.54
CA ALA A 125 23.58 0.84 2.35
C ALA A 125 24.90 1.41 1.83
N ALA A 126 25.83 1.75 2.73
CA ALA A 126 27.12 2.32 2.37
C ALA A 126 28.17 1.28 1.95
N MET A 127 28.14 0.08 2.55
CA MET A 127 29.18 -0.94 2.39
C MET A 127 28.59 -2.36 2.44
N PRO A 128 27.69 -2.72 1.49
CA PRO A 128 26.88 -3.93 1.57
C PRO A 128 27.73 -5.22 1.55
N ASP A 129 28.84 -5.22 0.81
CA ASP A 129 29.71 -6.39 0.65
C ASP A 129 30.62 -6.58 1.87
N GLN A 130 31.15 -5.50 2.44
CA GLN A 130 32.00 -5.55 3.63
C GLN A 130 31.20 -6.04 4.84
N VAL A 131 29.98 -5.53 5.03
CA VAL A 131 29.10 -6.02 6.11
C VAL A 131 28.81 -7.51 5.92
N ALA A 132 28.46 -7.91 4.69
CA ALA A 132 28.19 -9.32 4.39
C ALA A 132 29.42 -10.22 4.61
N GLN A 133 30.63 -9.72 4.35
CA GLN A 133 31.88 -10.43 4.61
C GLN A 133 32.13 -10.58 6.12
N VAL A 134 31.97 -9.52 6.89
CA VAL A 134 32.15 -9.53 8.35
C VAL A 134 31.18 -10.52 9.00
N LEU A 135 29.92 -10.53 8.57
CA LEU A 135 28.90 -11.41 9.14
C LEU A 135 29.03 -12.88 8.74
N LYS A 136 29.75 -13.20 7.65
CA LYS A 136 30.07 -14.59 7.27
C LYS A 136 31.23 -15.18 8.07
N ALA A 137 32.06 -14.35 8.69
CA ALA A 137 33.29 -14.76 9.37
C ALA A 137 33.09 -15.12 10.85
N GLY A 138 31.85 -15.01 11.36
CA GLY A 138 31.45 -15.47 12.70
C GLY A 138 30.44 -16.60 12.60
#